data_AF-Q8H249-F1
#
_entry.id   AF-Q8H249-F1
#
_cell.length_a   1.000
_cell.length_b   1.000
_cell.length_c   1.000
_cell.angle_alpha   90.00
_cell.angle_beta   90.00
_cell.angle_gamma   90.00
#
_symmetry.space_group_name_H-M   'P 1'
#
loop_
_entity.id
_entity.type
_entity.pdbx_description
1 polymer ?
#
loop_
_entity_poly.entity_id
_entity_poly.type
_entity_poly.pdbx_seq_one_letter_code
_entity_poly.pdbx_strand_id
1 'polypeptide(L)'
;FQLCTHVSWEDYLFHTVYPEDKKDMIIWPKNPSDYIPATSEYANHLRGLTTKVLSALSVCLGLEEDRLIKRKFGGKDELVIQMKINYYPKCPQPELALGVEAHTEFTYVSWEDYLFHTVYPEDKKDMKIRPKNPSDYIPATASTRITERPINQGLSDF
;
A
#
# COMPACT_ATOMS: atom_id res chain seq x y z
N PHE A 1 6.74 17.63 -29.66
CA PHE A 1 5.78 16.84 -28.87
C PHE A 1 6.09 17.06 -27.41
N GLN A 2 5.32 17.92 -26.74
CA GLN A 2 5.46 18.19 -25.32
C GLN A 2 4.64 17.13 -24.59
N LEU A 3 5.31 16.16 -23.97
CA LEU A 3 4.68 15.25 -23.02
C LEU A 3 4.22 16.11 -21.85
N CYS A 4 2.93 16.46 -21.79
CA CYS A 4 2.33 16.83 -20.50
C CYS A 4 2.31 15.56 -19.66
N THR A 5 3.38 15.33 -18.90
CA THR A 5 3.34 14.36 -17.80
C THR A 5 2.36 14.90 -16.77
N HIS A 6 1.21 14.24 -16.64
CA HIS A 6 0.32 14.48 -15.52
C HIS A 6 1.10 14.19 -14.23
N VAL A 7 1.06 15.10 -13.26
CA VAL A 7 1.81 14.94 -12.00
C VAL A 7 0.80 14.59 -10.90
N SER A 8 1.06 13.51 -10.18
CA SER A 8 0.34 13.11 -8.99
C SER A 8 0.55 14.12 -7.87
N TRP A 9 -0.52 14.50 -7.18
CA TRP A 9 -0.47 15.42 -6.04
C TRP A 9 -0.21 14.64 -4.76
N GLU A 10 0.98 14.07 -4.67
CA GLU A 10 1.46 13.29 -3.53
C GLU A 10 2.96 13.49 -3.33
N ASP A 11 3.37 13.47 -2.07
CA ASP A 11 4.73 13.10 -1.70
C ASP A 11 4.70 11.64 -1.24
N TYR A 12 5.80 10.91 -1.39
CA TYR A 12 5.87 9.54 -0.90
C TYR A 12 7.25 9.17 -0.36
N LEU A 13 7.25 8.22 0.57
CA LEU A 13 8.43 7.50 1.01
C LEU A 13 8.28 6.04 0.60
N PHE A 14 9.24 5.53 -0.18
CA PHE A 14 9.23 4.17 -0.69
C PHE A 14 10.52 3.44 -0.35
N HIS A 15 10.42 2.30 0.34
CA HIS A 15 11.57 1.48 0.68
C HIS A 15 11.20 0.01 0.92
N THR A 16 12.21 -0.87 0.84
CA THR A 16 12.07 -2.30 1.12
C THR A 16 12.07 -2.54 2.62
N VAL A 17 11.07 -3.28 3.11
CA VAL A 17 10.89 -3.63 4.53
C VAL A 17 11.12 -5.10 4.85
N TYR A 18 11.22 -5.96 3.84
CA TYR A 18 11.62 -7.36 3.97
C TYR A 18 12.15 -7.88 2.61
N PRO A 19 13.17 -8.75 2.56
CA PRO A 19 13.95 -9.30 3.68
C PRO A 19 15.00 -8.34 4.25
N GLU A 20 15.50 -8.62 5.45
CA GLU A 20 16.49 -7.81 6.18
C GLU A 20 17.72 -7.42 5.37
N ASP A 21 18.26 -8.35 4.58
CA ASP A 21 19.47 -8.16 3.76
C ASP A 21 19.24 -7.20 2.58
N LYS A 22 17.97 -6.96 2.20
CA LYS A 22 17.60 -6.03 1.13
C LYS A 22 17.11 -4.68 1.64
N LYS A 23 17.18 -4.43 2.96
CA LYS A 23 16.85 -3.13 3.54
C LYS A 23 17.99 -2.14 3.33
N ASP A 24 17.70 -1.01 2.70
CA ASP A 24 18.64 0.12 2.67
C ASP A 24 18.40 1.04 3.86
N MET A 25 19.16 0.83 4.93
CA MET A 25 19.03 1.63 6.17
C MET A 25 19.48 3.09 6.02
N ILE A 26 20.08 3.48 4.88
CA ILE A 26 20.47 4.87 4.63
C ILE A 26 19.24 5.73 4.35
N ILE A 27 18.24 5.18 3.66
CA ILE A 27 17.02 5.89 3.26
C ILE A 27 15.89 5.81 4.31
N TRP A 28 16.02 4.94 5.31
CA TRP A 28 15.01 4.81 6.36
C TRP A 28 15.01 6.05 7.28
N PRO A 29 13.84 6.62 7.60
CA PRO A 29 13.69 7.66 8.60
C PRO A 29 14.31 7.27 9.94
N LYS A 30 15.16 8.15 10.46
CA LYS A 30 15.72 8.07 11.83
C LYS A 30 14.90 8.87 12.84
N ASN A 31 13.97 9.67 12.34
CA ASN A 31 13.03 10.46 13.13
C ASN A 31 11.62 10.25 12.54
N PRO A 32 10.62 9.85 13.35
CA PRO A 32 10.73 9.56 14.79
C PRO A 32 11.59 8.30 15.05
N SER A 33 12.19 8.21 16.24
CA SER A 33 13.18 7.17 16.56
C SER A 33 12.62 5.75 16.59
N ASP A 34 11.30 5.64 16.73
CA ASP A 34 10.52 4.41 16.71
C ASP A 34 10.12 3.96 15.30
N TYR A 35 10.40 4.75 14.26
CA TYR A 35 10.06 4.39 12.88
C TYR A 35 10.60 3.02 12.48
N ILE A 36 11.90 2.79 12.70
CA ILE A 36 12.60 1.56 12.34
C ILE A 36 12.04 0.33 13.08
N PRO A 37 11.94 0.34 14.44
CA PRO A 37 11.39 -0.82 15.15
C PRO A 37 9.92 -1.07 14.80
N ALA A 38 9.07 -0.03 14.76
CA ALA A 38 7.65 -0.18 14.43
C ALA A 38 7.46 -0.73 13.01
N THR A 39 8.18 -0.19 12.03
CA THR A 39 8.10 -0.66 10.64
C THR A 39 8.60 -2.10 10.49
N SER A 40 9.65 -2.47 11.23
CA SER A 40 10.20 -3.84 11.17
C SER A 40 9.23 -4.86 11.79
N GLU A 41 8.58 -4.52 12.90
CA GLU A 41 7.54 -5.35 13.50
C GLU A 41 6.33 -5.48 12.56
N TYR A 42 5.89 -4.36 11.98
CA TYR A 42 4.80 -4.34 11.00
C TYR A 42 5.11 -5.22 9.78
N ALA A 43 6.32 -5.14 9.24
CA ALA A 43 6.75 -5.98 8.11
C ALA A 43 6.69 -7.48 8.42
N ASN A 44 7.03 -7.88 9.65
CA ASN A 44 6.92 -9.27 10.10
C ASN A 44 5.46 -9.74 10.15
N HIS A 45 4.56 -8.92 10.66
CA HIS A 45 3.12 -9.21 10.63
C HIS A 45 2.60 -9.32 9.19
N LEU A 46 2.97 -8.39 8.31
CA LEU A 46 2.60 -8.42 6.89
C LEU A 46 3.13 -9.65 6.16
N ARG A 47 4.36 -10.08 6.44
CA ARG A 47 4.91 -11.32 5.87
C ARG A 47 4.06 -12.54 6.28
N GLY A 48 3.70 -12.63 7.55
CA GLY A 48 2.84 -13.71 8.05
C GLY A 48 1.45 -13.70 7.41
N LEU A 49 0.84 -12.52 7.29
CA LEU A 49 -0.46 -12.34 6.65
C LEU A 49 -0.42 -12.70 5.15
N THR A 50 0.54 -12.12 4.41
CA THR A 50 0.74 -12.37 2.98
C THR A 50 0.95 -13.83 2.69
N THR A 51 1.75 -14.51 3.52
CA THR A 51 1.97 -15.95 3.43
C THR A 51 0.63 -16.69 3.54
N LYS A 52 -0.13 -16.49 4.63
CA LYS A 52 -1.42 -17.17 4.84
C LYS A 52 -2.40 -16.95 3.69
N VAL A 53 -2.47 -15.72 3.17
CA VAL A 53 -3.38 -15.36 2.07
C VAL A 53 -2.97 -16.04 0.76
N LEU A 54 -1.68 -16.05 0.42
CA LEU A 54 -1.19 -16.74 -0.76
C LEU A 54 -1.32 -18.28 -0.64
N SER A 55 -1.17 -18.84 0.56
CA SER A 55 -1.44 -20.26 0.83
C SER A 55 -2.91 -20.58 0.61
N ALA A 56 -3.82 -19.79 1.18
CA ALA A 56 -5.26 -19.95 1.02
C ALA A 56 -5.68 -19.81 -0.45
N LEU A 57 -5.17 -18.81 -1.16
CA LEU A 57 -5.42 -18.63 -2.59
C LEU A 57 -4.93 -19.81 -3.42
N SER A 58 -3.80 -20.42 -3.07
CA SER A 58 -3.32 -21.63 -3.74
C SER A 58 -4.37 -22.75 -3.63
N VAL A 59 -4.90 -22.98 -2.41
CA VAL A 59 -5.93 -23.99 -2.16
C VAL A 59 -7.23 -23.67 -2.88
N CYS A 60 -7.71 -22.42 -2.84
CA CYS A 60 -8.92 -22.00 -3.54
C CYS A 60 -8.85 -22.19 -5.06
N LEU A 61 -7.64 -22.11 -5.62
CA LEU A 61 -7.37 -22.38 -7.04
C LEU A 61 -7.16 -23.88 -7.35
N GLY A 62 -7.34 -24.77 -6.36
CA GLY A 62 -7.15 -26.21 -6.51
C GLY A 62 -5.67 -26.64 -6.60
N LEU A 63 -4.75 -25.81 -6.13
CA LEU A 63 -3.32 -26.10 -6.09
C LEU A 63 -2.91 -26.68 -4.72
N GLU A 64 -1.72 -27.28 -4.67
CA GLU A 64 -1.04 -27.58 -3.40
C GLU A 64 -0.90 -26.29 -2.57
N GLU A 65 -1.04 -26.41 -1.25
CA GLU A 65 -0.74 -25.32 -0.33
C GLU A 65 0.66 -24.73 -0.61
N ASP A 66 0.77 -23.40 -0.47
CA ASP A 66 1.99 -22.63 -0.75
C ASP A 66 2.47 -22.67 -2.22
N ARG A 67 1.74 -23.28 -3.16
CA ARG A 67 2.22 -23.40 -4.55
C ARG A 67 2.49 -22.04 -5.21
N LEU A 68 1.65 -21.04 -4.94
CA LEU A 68 1.88 -19.68 -5.44
C LEU A 68 3.17 -19.08 -4.88
N ILE A 69 3.40 -19.23 -3.56
CA ILE A 69 4.59 -18.71 -2.87
C ILE A 69 5.85 -19.36 -3.46
N LYS A 70 5.90 -20.69 -3.48
CA LYS A 70 7.04 -21.46 -3.99
C LYS A 70 7.36 -21.09 -5.45
N ARG A 71 6.35 -21.00 -6.31
CA ARG A 71 6.54 -20.80 -7.76
C ARG A 71 6.91 -19.36 -8.12
N LYS A 72 6.33 -18.37 -7.45
CA LYS A 72 6.48 -16.96 -7.82
C LYS A 72 7.59 -16.24 -7.07
N PHE A 73 7.89 -16.69 -5.86
CA PHE A 73 8.84 -16.02 -4.98
C PHE A 73 10.02 -16.90 -4.61
N GLY A 74 9.98 -18.21 -4.83
CA GLY A 74 11.06 -19.13 -4.45
C GLY A 74 10.97 -19.64 -3.01
N GLY A 75 10.02 -19.14 -2.22
CA GLY A 75 9.81 -19.56 -0.83
C GLY A 75 9.22 -18.42 0.01
N LYS A 76 8.90 -18.73 1.27
CA LYS A 76 8.39 -17.74 2.25
C LYS A 76 9.47 -16.73 2.67
N ASP A 77 10.73 -17.13 2.61
CA ASP A 77 11.89 -16.32 3.00
C ASP A 77 12.39 -15.43 1.86
N GLU A 78 11.99 -15.72 0.62
CA GLU A 78 12.35 -14.98 -0.58
C GLU A 78 11.30 -13.92 -0.97
N LEU A 79 10.24 -13.80 -0.18
CA LEU A 79 9.27 -12.72 -0.34
C LEU A 79 9.98 -11.38 -0.24
N VAL A 80 9.65 -10.46 -1.14
CA VAL A 80 10.08 -9.06 -1.04
C VAL A 80 8.85 -8.22 -0.70
N ILE A 81 8.92 -7.49 0.40
CA ILE A 81 7.87 -6.57 0.84
C ILE A 81 8.44 -5.17 0.77
N GLN A 82 7.76 -4.32 0.01
CA GLN A 82 8.06 -2.90 -0.11
C GLN A 82 6.93 -2.11 0.53
N MET A 83 7.27 -0.99 1.16
CA MET A 83 6.31 -0.09 1.77
C MET A 83 6.34 1.26 1.07
N LYS A 84 5.17 1.73 0.64
CA LYS A 84 4.94 3.06 0.11
C LYS A 84 4.08 3.84 1.11
N ILE A 85 4.64 4.85 1.75
CA ILE A 85 3.90 5.79 2.59
C ILE A 85 3.56 6.99 1.70
N ASN A 86 2.27 7.18 1.39
CA ASN A 86 1.81 8.30 0.60
C ASN A 86 1.34 9.44 1.52
N TYR A 87 1.79 10.65 1.24
CA TYR A 87 1.34 11.88 1.88
C TYR A 87 0.66 12.76 0.83
N TYR A 88 -0.64 13.03 1.03
CA TYR A 88 -1.44 13.85 0.14
C TYR A 88 -1.64 15.23 0.78
N PRO A 89 -0.83 16.26 0.45
CA PRO A 89 -1.02 17.60 1.00
C PRO A 89 -2.36 18.18 0.53
N LYS A 90 -2.90 19.15 1.30
CA LYS A 90 -4.12 19.86 0.92
C LYS A 90 -3.97 20.47 -0.49
N CYS A 91 -4.89 20.14 -1.39
CA CYS A 91 -4.93 20.70 -2.73
C CYS A 91 -5.90 21.89 -2.76
N PRO A 92 -5.50 23.05 -3.29
CA PRO A 92 -6.39 24.22 -3.43
C PRO A 92 -7.47 24.02 -4.50
N GLN A 93 -7.27 23.08 -5.44
CA GLN A 93 -8.20 22.77 -6.53
C GLN A 93 -8.34 21.25 -6.69
N PRO A 94 -8.95 20.55 -5.71
CA PRO A 94 -9.02 19.09 -5.67
C PRO A 94 -9.80 18.47 -6.85
N GLU A 95 -10.63 19.26 -7.53
CA GLU A 95 -11.34 18.85 -8.75
C GLU A 95 -10.44 18.76 -9.99
N LEU A 96 -9.26 19.39 -9.95
CA LEU A 96 -8.28 19.41 -11.04
C LEU A 96 -7.05 18.51 -10.76
N ALA A 97 -6.95 17.91 -9.57
CA ALA A 97 -5.81 17.11 -9.16
C ALA A 97 -6.23 15.70 -8.73
N LEU A 98 -5.35 14.74 -9.00
CA LEU A 98 -5.43 13.38 -8.47
C LEU A 98 -4.27 13.18 -7.51
N GLY A 99 -4.53 12.51 -6.38
CA GLY A 99 -3.47 12.13 -5.45
C GLY A 99 -2.57 11.09 -6.11
N VAL A 100 -3.18 10.03 -6.64
CA VAL A 100 -2.52 9.06 -7.52
C VAL A 100 -3.43 8.77 -8.70
N GLU A 101 -2.84 8.69 -9.89
CA GLU A 101 -3.56 8.34 -11.12
C GLU A 101 -4.13 6.93 -11.08
N ALA A 102 -5.14 6.67 -11.92
CA ALA A 102 -5.71 5.34 -12.05
C ALA A 102 -4.65 4.38 -12.60
N HIS A 103 -4.35 3.33 -11.83
CA HIS A 103 -3.34 2.35 -12.19
C HIS A 103 -3.75 0.95 -11.72
N THR A 104 -3.03 -0.04 -12.24
CA THR A 104 -3.04 -1.41 -11.71
C THR A 104 -1.69 -1.64 -11.06
N GLU A 105 -1.70 -2.19 -9.86
CA GLU A 105 -0.47 -2.51 -9.16
C GLU A 105 0.32 -3.61 -9.89
N PHE A 106 1.64 -3.43 -9.99
CA PHE A 106 2.53 -4.46 -10.55
C PHE A 106 2.88 -5.55 -9.53
N THR A 107 2.50 -5.38 -8.26
CA THR A 107 2.73 -6.39 -7.21
C THR A 107 1.71 -7.52 -7.28
N TYR A 108 2.07 -8.69 -6.74
CA TYR A 108 1.17 -9.84 -6.64
C TYR A 108 0.06 -9.65 -5.60
N VAL A 109 0.39 -9.00 -4.49
CA VAL A 109 -0.52 -8.68 -3.37
C VAL A 109 -0.10 -7.34 -2.78
N SER A 110 -1.07 -6.48 -2.54
CA SER A 110 -0.92 -5.19 -1.87
C SER A 110 -1.82 -5.15 -0.64
N TRP A 111 -1.32 -4.52 0.42
CA TRP A 111 -2.03 -4.27 1.66
C TRP A 111 -2.05 -2.76 1.89
N GLU A 112 -3.23 -2.19 2.02
CA GLU A 112 -3.38 -0.76 2.21
C GLU A 112 -4.12 -0.48 3.51
N ASP A 113 -3.51 0.34 4.35
CA ASP A 113 -4.07 0.88 5.57
C ASP A 113 -4.47 2.35 5.30
N TYR A 114 -5.72 2.72 5.55
CA TYR A 114 -6.32 3.91 4.98
C TYR A 114 -6.95 4.87 5.99
N LEU A 115 -6.57 6.15 5.85
CA LEU A 115 -7.30 7.31 6.39
C LEU A 115 -8.13 8.06 5.31
N PHE A 116 -8.00 7.72 4.03
CA PHE A 116 -8.59 8.48 2.90
C PHE A 116 -9.56 7.65 2.02
N HIS A 117 -10.26 8.33 1.10
CA HIS A 117 -11.23 7.73 0.18
C HIS A 117 -10.58 7.21 -1.09
N THR A 118 -10.64 5.91 -1.30
CA THR A 118 -10.14 5.24 -2.51
C THR A 118 -11.27 4.99 -3.51
N VAL A 119 -11.00 5.20 -4.80
CA VAL A 119 -11.95 5.05 -5.90
C VAL A 119 -11.50 3.97 -6.87
N TYR A 120 -12.34 2.96 -7.08
CA TYR A 120 -12.09 1.86 -8.00
C TYR A 120 -12.87 2.11 -9.30
N PRO A 121 -12.24 2.02 -10.48
CA PRO A 121 -12.93 2.09 -11.75
C PRO A 121 -13.59 0.73 -12.05
N GLU A 122 -14.88 0.58 -11.75
CA GLU A 122 -15.67 -0.58 -12.19
C GLU A 122 -16.67 -0.15 -13.25
N ASP A 123 -16.66 -0.79 -14.43
CA ASP A 123 -17.66 -0.61 -15.50
C ASP A 123 -18.06 0.86 -15.77
N LYS A 124 -17.06 1.73 -15.88
CA LYS A 124 -17.18 3.19 -16.12
C LYS A 124 -17.85 3.97 -14.97
N LYS A 125 -17.98 3.39 -13.78
CA LYS A 125 -18.44 4.07 -12.57
C LYS A 125 -17.36 4.04 -11.49
N ASP A 126 -17.15 5.19 -10.89
CA ASP A 126 -16.27 5.37 -9.75
C ASP A 126 -16.92 4.80 -8.48
N MET A 127 -16.48 3.63 -8.03
CA MET A 127 -16.92 3.07 -6.75
C MET A 127 -15.99 3.53 -5.62
N LYS A 128 -16.58 4.18 -4.60
CA LYS A 128 -15.85 4.59 -3.40
C LYS A 128 -15.81 3.44 -2.39
N ILE A 129 -14.63 2.93 -2.08
CA ILE A 129 -14.44 1.97 -0.99
C ILE A 129 -13.97 2.73 0.26
N ARG A 130 -14.52 2.35 1.42
CA ARG A 130 -14.08 2.84 2.73
C ARG A 130 -13.78 1.64 3.63
N PRO A 131 -12.73 1.68 4.46
CA PRO A 131 -12.56 0.74 5.54
C PRO A 131 -13.84 0.74 6.39
N LYS A 132 -14.33 -0.44 6.79
CA LYS A 132 -15.48 -0.51 7.69
C LYS A 132 -15.03 -0.30 9.13
N ASN A 133 -13.84 -0.79 9.46
CA ASN A 133 -13.16 -0.57 10.73
C ASN A 133 -11.76 0.02 10.50
N PRO A 134 -11.19 0.72 11.50
CA PRO A 134 -9.82 1.26 11.43
C PRO A 134 -8.72 0.22 11.20
N SER A 135 -8.99 -1.06 11.47
CA SER A 135 -8.04 -2.17 11.30
C SER A 135 -8.22 -2.97 10.01
N ASP A 136 -9.14 -2.55 9.13
CA ASP A 136 -9.44 -3.29 7.90
C ASP A 136 -8.43 -2.94 6.80
N TYR A 137 -7.91 -3.96 6.11
CA TYR A 137 -7.09 -3.81 4.90
C TYR A 137 -7.92 -4.05 3.64
N ILE A 138 -7.64 -3.29 2.57
CA ILE A 138 -8.33 -3.41 1.28
C ILE A 138 -7.30 -3.79 0.18
N PRO A 139 -7.63 -4.69 -0.78
CA PRO A 139 -6.77 -5.00 -1.93
C PRO A 139 -6.70 -3.85 -2.95
N ALA A 140 -5.51 -3.47 -3.41
CA ALA A 140 -5.28 -2.25 -4.19
C ALA A 140 -5.46 -2.42 -5.70
N THR A 141 -6.47 -1.78 -6.27
CA THR A 141 -6.57 -1.46 -7.71
C THR A 141 -7.36 -0.16 -7.87
N ALA A 142 -6.75 0.98 -7.56
CA ALA A 142 -7.55 2.17 -7.33
C ALA A 142 -6.84 3.50 -7.61
N SER A 143 -7.65 4.56 -7.74
CA SER A 143 -7.22 5.95 -7.77
C SER A 143 -7.59 6.64 -6.46
N THR A 144 -6.74 7.54 -5.99
CA THR A 144 -7.00 8.36 -4.81
C THR A 144 -7.40 9.77 -5.23
N ARG A 145 -8.66 10.13 -4.98
CA ARG A 145 -9.12 11.52 -5.13
C ARG A 145 -8.74 12.32 -3.89
N ILE A 146 -8.17 13.49 -4.10
CA ILE A 146 -7.89 14.42 -2.99
C ILE A 146 -9.23 14.95 -2.48
N THR A 147 -9.38 14.94 -1.16
CA THR A 147 -10.55 15.52 -0.49
C THR A 147 -10.09 16.60 0.46
N GLU A 148 -10.90 17.63 0.65
CA GLU A 148 -10.59 18.82 1.47
C GLU A 148 -10.41 18.52 2.99
N ARG A 149 -10.54 17.26 3.42
CA ARG A 149 -10.63 16.96 4.86
C ARG A 149 -9.29 17.18 5.57
N PRO A 150 -9.27 17.90 6.70
CA PRO A 150 -8.07 18.09 7.50
C PRO A 150 -7.60 16.77 8.14
N ILE A 151 -6.27 16.58 8.19
CA ILE A 151 -5.54 15.45 8.78
C ILE A 151 -5.75 15.36 10.32
N ASN A 152 -6.28 16.40 10.97
CA ASN A 152 -6.23 16.58 12.42
C ASN A 152 -7.42 16.00 13.22
N GLN A 153 -7.92 14.81 12.90
CA GLN A 153 -8.92 14.15 13.78
C GLN A 153 -8.59 12.72 14.22
N GLY A 154 -7.34 12.23 14.01
CA GLY A 154 -7.00 10.86 14.42
C GLY A 154 -5.64 10.66 15.11
N LEU A 155 -4.82 11.70 15.27
CA LEU A 155 -3.47 11.58 15.85
C LEU A 155 -3.39 11.97 17.33
N SER A 156 -4.52 12.17 18.02
CA SER A 156 -4.54 12.47 19.46
C SER A 156 -4.61 11.24 20.36
N ASP A 157 -4.79 10.04 19.79
CA ASP A 157 -5.11 8.84 20.56
C ASP A 157 -4.11 7.69 20.29
N PHE A 158 -2.82 8.04 20.21
CA PHE A 158 -1.69 7.12 20.42
C PHE A 158 -0.82 7.62 21.56
#